data_AF-A0A7S0A7Y7-F1
#
_entry.id   AF-A0A7S0A7Y7-F1
#
_cell.length_a   1.000
_cell.length_b   1.000
_cell.length_c   1.000
_cell.angle_alpha   90.00
_cell.angle_beta   90.00
_cell.angle_gamma   90.00
#
_symmetry.space_group_name_H-M   'P 1'
#
loop_
_entity.id
_entity.type
_entity.pdbx_description
1 polymer ?
#
loop_
_entity_poly.entity_id
_entity_poly.type
_entity_poly.pdbx_seq_one_letter_code
_entity_poly.pdbx_strand_id
1 'polypeptide(L)'
;SFGRMVRLIKLVKLLRTFHAVTIFRELRVLIQTIASSFLALMWSMVLLTMILVSCGMFMAQLMEGFIKDPSGDYDLRLWAYRYYGSGAKSVYTMFEATMSGCWPTYARRMIEEVSPWYALFWVVFVVIVVFAVIRVMGALFLSATLRAAGEDEDMAMMRRLKEKEKYRDRLYAFFAEADANNDGKLMKEELCQMLRDPKAAVCLHALELEIFEVVALFDILDDGGGNGVTFEELLNGAFRVKGPARAIDINLLMHQHHKLKVHLYELQNSVDKLGLQAHAPATEAPATEAASA
;
A
#
# COMPACT_ATOMS: atom_id res chain seq x y z
N SER A 1 16.40 39.24 19.66
CA SER A 1 15.39 38.23 19.24
C SER A 1 15.90 37.33 18.10
N PHE A 2 16.49 37.90 17.03
CA PHE A 2 17.01 37.18 15.85
C PHE A 2 18.02 36.04 16.14
N GLY A 3 18.97 36.24 17.07
CA GLY A 3 19.97 35.22 17.43
C GLY A 3 19.42 33.94 18.08
N ARG A 4 18.17 33.97 18.61
CA ARG A 4 17.47 32.77 19.09
C ARG A 4 16.85 31.99 17.93
N MET A 5 16.35 32.67 16.90
CA MET A 5 15.84 32.04 15.67
C MET A 5 16.93 31.35 14.85
N VAL A 6 18.13 31.91 14.78
CA VAL A 6 19.30 31.26 14.13
C VAL A 6 19.69 29.96 14.86
N ARG A 7 19.49 29.88 16.19
CA ARG A 7 19.66 28.64 16.97
C ARG A 7 18.58 27.60 16.66
N LEU A 8 17.34 28.02 16.42
CA LEU A 8 16.26 27.12 15.98
C LEU A 8 16.55 26.54 14.58
N ILE A 9 17.15 27.31 13.66
CA ILE A 9 17.60 26.80 12.34
C ILE A 9 18.72 25.74 12.50
N LYS A 10 19.54 25.81 13.56
CA LYS A 10 20.50 24.74 13.86
C LYS A 10 19.82 23.44 14.33
N LEU A 11 18.61 23.49 14.90
CA LEU A 11 17.81 22.29 15.18
C LEU A 11 17.28 21.65 13.89
N VAL A 12 17.06 22.42 12.81
CA VAL A 12 16.77 21.87 11.48
C VAL A 12 17.96 21.07 10.93
N LYS A 13 19.20 21.39 11.33
CA LYS A 13 20.36 20.52 11.04
C LYS A 13 20.32 19.20 11.79
N LEU A 14 19.69 19.14 12.97
CA LEU A 14 19.44 17.86 13.68
C LEU A 14 18.40 17.00 12.96
N LEU A 15 17.40 17.61 12.31
CA LEU A 15 16.50 16.91 11.38
C LEU A 15 17.24 16.37 10.15
N ARG A 16 18.33 17.03 9.74
CA ARG A 16 19.21 16.54 8.67
C ARG A 16 20.02 15.30 9.08
N THR A 17 20.36 15.15 10.37
CA THR A 17 20.95 13.90 10.89
C THR A 17 19.94 12.75 10.96
N PHE A 18 18.62 13.02 10.98
CA PHE A 18 17.60 11.97 10.78
C PHE A 18 17.57 11.42 9.34
N HIS A 19 18.11 12.16 8.37
CA HIS A 19 18.30 11.67 7.00
C HIS A 19 19.37 10.56 6.91
N ALA A 20 20.25 10.46 7.91
CA ALA A 20 21.27 9.41 8.00
C ALA A 20 20.79 8.15 8.75
N VAL A 21 19.54 8.15 9.25
CA VAL A 21 18.99 7.02 10.02
C VAL A 21 18.23 6.11 9.07
N THR A 22 18.93 5.11 8.53
CA THR A 22 18.43 3.98 7.73
C THR A 22 17.52 3.01 8.50
N ILE A 23 17.03 3.38 9.70
CA ILE A 23 16.53 2.43 10.71
C ILE A 23 14.99 2.29 10.75
N PHE A 24 14.20 3.20 10.14
CA PHE A 24 12.74 2.97 10.04
C PHE A 24 12.15 3.44 8.72
N ARG A 25 11.94 2.49 7.80
CA ARG A 25 11.15 2.70 6.57
C ARG A 25 9.79 3.34 6.90
N GLU A 26 9.15 2.87 7.96
CA GLU A 26 7.85 3.35 8.45
C GLU A 26 7.88 4.84 8.85
N LEU A 27 8.93 5.30 9.54
CA LEU A 27 9.07 6.71 9.93
C LEU A 27 9.27 7.62 8.70
N ARG A 28 10.03 7.15 7.70
CA ARG A 28 10.24 7.90 6.45
C ARG A 28 8.95 8.06 5.65
N VAL A 29 8.14 7.00 5.57
CA VAL A 29 6.82 7.03 4.91
C VAL A 29 5.89 8.00 5.65
N LEU A 30 5.86 7.98 6.99
CA LEU A 30 5.10 8.95 7.79
C LEU A 30 5.57 10.40 7.58
N ILE A 31 6.87 10.65 7.52
CA ILE A 31 7.40 12.00 7.27
C ILE A 31 7.06 12.46 5.85
N GLN A 32 7.13 11.58 4.85
CA GLN A 32 6.83 11.89 3.46
C GLN A 32 5.32 12.16 3.24
N THR A 33 4.43 11.42 3.93
CA THR A 33 2.98 11.66 3.93
C THR A 33 2.61 12.96 4.64
N ILE A 34 3.27 13.30 5.76
CA ILE A 34 3.10 14.60 6.43
C ILE A 34 3.60 15.74 5.53
N ALA A 35 4.77 15.58 4.91
CA ALA A 35 5.38 16.61 4.06
C ALA A 35 4.56 16.89 2.79
N SER A 36 4.03 15.84 2.15
CA SER A 36 3.13 15.99 0.99
C SER A 36 1.80 16.67 1.37
N SER A 37 1.28 16.39 2.57
CA SER A 37 0.06 17.02 3.09
C SER A 37 0.25 18.48 3.54
N PHE A 38 1.50 18.93 3.72
CA PHE A 38 1.83 20.26 4.25
C PHE A 38 1.38 21.39 3.33
N LEU A 39 1.43 21.19 2.01
CA LEU A 39 0.98 22.18 1.02
C LEU A 39 -0.54 22.42 1.10
N ALA A 40 -1.33 21.35 1.25
CA ALA A 40 -2.78 21.45 1.43
C ALA A 40 -3.14 22.11 2.78
N LEU A 41 -2.37 21.81 3.83
CA LEU A 41 -2.52 22.44 5.15
C LEU A 41 -2.23 23.93 5.10
N MET A 42 -1.20 24.33 4.35
CA MET A 42 -0.75 25.72 4.28
C MET A 42 -1.86 26.63 3.77
N TRP A 43 -2.55 26.24 2.70
CA TRP A 43 -3.66 27.01 2.15
C TRP A 43 -4.85 27.10 3.10
N SER A 44 -5.14 26.02 3.81
CA SER A 44 -6.19 26.00 4.85
C SER A 44 -5.86 26.95 6.00
N MET A 45 -4.60 26.97 6.44
CA MET A 45 -4.10 27.88 7.48
C MET A 45 -4.12 29.34 7.03
N VAL A 46 -3.81 29.63 5.76
CA VAL A 46 -3.92 30.97 5.18
C VAL A 46 -5.37 31.45 5.20
N LEU A 47 -6.31 30.60 4.77
CA LEU A 47 -7.75 30.91 4.81
C LEU A 47 -8.22 31.19 6.25
N LEU A 48 -7.86 30.33 7.21
CA LEU A 48 -8.19 30.55 8.62
C LEU A 48 -7.61 31.87 9.11
N THR A 49 -6.35 32.18 8.78
CA THR A 49 -5.69 33.43 9.19
C THR A 49 -6.43 34.64 8.64
N MET A 50 -6.90 34.61 7.39
CA MET A 50 -7.70 35.70 6.82
C MET A 50 -9.02 35.91 7.55
N ILE A 51 -9.70 34.81 7.93
CA ILE A 51 -10.94 34.88 8.72
C ILE A 51 -10.66 35.48 10.10
N LEU A 52 -9.61 35.02 10.79
CA LEU A 52 -9.21 35.54 12.10
C LEU A 52 -8.82 37.02 12.06
N VAL A 53 -8.14 37.45 11.00
CA VAL A 53 -7.82 38.86 10.78
C VAL A 53 -9.10 39.68 10.64
N SER A 54 -10.04 39.21 9.83
CA SER A 54 -11.32 39.89 9.59
C SER A 54 -12.15 40.00 10.88
N CYS A 55 -12.33 38.88 11.60
CA CYS A 55 -13.05 38.85 12.89
C CYS A 55 -12.35 39.70 13.96
N GLY A 56 -11.02 39.66 14.02
CA GLY A 56 -10.23 40.45 14.97
C GLY A 56 -10.37 41.95 14.72
N MET A 57 -10.27 42.38 13.46
CA MET A 57 -10.47 43.79 13.10
C MET A 57 -11.90 44.26 13.39
N PHE A 58 -12.91 43.43 13.10
CA PHE A 58 -14.30 43.72 13.42
C PHE A 58 -14.51 43.91 14.94
N MET A 59 -13.95 43.02 15.77
CA MET A 59 -14.01 43.16 17.22
C MET A 59 -13.26 44.38 17.75
N ALA A 60 -12.10 44.71 17.16
CA ALA A 60 -11.35 45.91 17.50
C ALA A 60 -12.20 47.18 17.29
N GLN A 61 -12.92 47.25 16.16
CA GLN A 61 -13.80 48.36 15.83
C GLN A 61 -15.01 48.44 16.78
N LEU A 62 -15.64 47.30 17.11
CA LEU A 62 -16.76 47.29 18.04
C LEU A 62 -16.36 47.73 19.46
N MET A 63 -15.17 47.33 19.92
CA MET A 63 -14.68 47.69 21.26
C MET A 63 -14.15 49.13 21.35
N GLU A 64 -13.85 49.78 20.23
CA GLU A 64 -13.20 51.09 20.23
C GLU A 64 -14.03 52.15 20.97
N GLY A 65 -15.35 52.17 20.75
CA GLY A 65 -16.26 53.09 21.44
C GLY A 65 -16.25 52.88 22.95
N PHE A 66 -16.32 51.63 23.40
CA PHE A 66 -16.30 51.27 24.82
C PHE A 66 -14.96 51.59 25.49
N ILE A 67 -13.84 51.34 24.80
CA ILE A 67 -12.49 51.63 25.33
C ILE A 67 -12.30 53.14 25.52
N LYS A 68 -12.79 53.96 24.58
CA LYS A 68 -12.61 55.42 24.60
C LYS A 68 -13.56 56.15 25.54
N ASP A 69 -14.68 55.54 25.92
CA ASP A 69 -15.67 56.16 26.81
C ASP A 69 -15.12 56.35 28.23
N PRO A 70 -14.90 57.60 28.70
CA PRO A 70 -14.37 57.86 30.03
C PRO A 70 -15.34 57.54 31.17
N SER A 71 -16.63 57.34 30.89
CA SER A 71 -17.67 57.11 31.90
C SER A 71 -17.77 55.64 32.36
N GLY A 72 -17.21 54.70 31.60
CA GLY A 72 -17.21 53.27 31.92
C GLY A 72 -16.18 52.85 32.97
N ASP A 73 -16.38 51.66 33.53
CA ASP A 73 -15.46 51.06 34.51
C ASP A 73 -14.03 50.96 33.96
N TYR A 74 -13.06 51.41 34.77
CA TYR A 74 -11.66 51.48 34.38
C TYR A 74 -11.04 50.10 34.17
N ASP A 75 -11.34 49.15 35.05
CA ASP A 75 -10.75 47.80 35.00
C ASP A 75 -11.25 47.04 33.77
N LEU A 76 -12.54 47.16 33.46
CA LEU A 76 -13.12 46.57 32.25
C LEU A 76 -12.59 47.20 30.96
N ARG A 77 -12.39 48.51 30.93
CA ARG A 77 -11.77 49.21 29.78
C ARG A 77 -10.31 48.82 29.59
N LEU A 78 -9.56 48.66 30.68
CA LEU A 78 -8.16 48.19 30.62
C LEU A 78 -8.07 46.76 30.11
N TRP A 79 -9.01 45.89 30.52
CA TRP A 79 -9.17 44.54 29.98
C TRP A 79 -9.46 44.59 28.48
N ALA A 80 -10.47 45.35 28.06
CA ALA A 80 -10.84 45.51 26.65
C ALA A 80 -9.67 46.04 25.80
N TYR A 81 -8.89 47.00 26.31
CA TYR A 81 -7.70 47.52 25.64
C TYR A 81 -6.55 46.50 25.54
N ARG A 82 -6.42 45.60 26.52
CA ARG A 82 -5.38 44.56 26.51
C ARG A 82 -5.62 43.55 25.39
N TYR A 83 -6.87 43.17 25.15
CA TYR A 83 -7.25 42.15 24.17
C TYR A 83 -7.67 42.74 22.81
N TYR A 84 -8.38 43.88 22.80
CA TYR A 84 -8.98 44.47 21.60
C TYR A 84 -8.45 45.86 21.23
N GLY A 85 -7.53 46.43 22.01
CA GLY A 85 -7.08 47.81 21.83
C GLY A 85 -6.27 48.08 20.57
N SER A 86 -5.83 47.05 19.85
CA SER A 86 -5.22 47.20 18.52
C SER A 86 -5.62 46.04 17.61
N GLY A 87 -5.50 46.22 16.30
CA GLY A 87 -5.77 45.15 15.33
C GLY A 87 -4.97 43.88 15.63
N ALA A 88 -3.66 44.00 15.85
CA ALA A 88 -2.80 42.85 16.14
C ALA A 88 -3.20 42.12 17.44
N LYS A 89 -3.55 42.86 18.51
CA LYS A 89 -4.04 42.27 19.77
C LYS A 89 -5.36 41.54 19.57
N SER A 90 -6.27 42.13 18.79
CA SER A 90 -7.58 41.55 18.52
C SER A 90 -7.48 40.27 17.69
N VAL A 91 -6.62 40.26 16.67
CA VAL A 91 -6.33 39.07 15.87
C VAL A 91 -5.69 37.98 16.73
N TYR A 92 -4.75 38.33 17.61
CA TYR A 92 -4.17 37.37 18.54
C TYR A 92 -5.21 36.80 19.52
N THR A 93 -6.13 37.63 20.02
CA THR A 93 -7.23 37.18 20.89
C THR A 93 -8.17 36.22 20.16
N MET A 94 -8.51 36.51 18.89
CA MET A 94 -9.30 35.58 18.06
C MET A 94 -8.57 34.27 17.79
N PHE A 95 -7.26 34.32 17.55
CA PHE A 95 -6.42 33.14 17.41
C PHE A 95 -6.41 32.30 18.69
N GLU A 96 -6.21 32.92 19.84
CA GLU A 96 -6.21 32.26 21.14
C GLU A 96 -7.56 31.61 21.43
N ALA A 97 -8.66 32.34 21.20
CA ALA A 97 -10.02 31.84 21.34
C ALA A 97 -10.32 30.63 20.43
N THR A 98 -9.75 30.60 19.23
CA THR A 98 -9.93 29.52 18.24
C THR A 98 -9.10 28.28 18.57
N MET A 99 -7.81 28.46 18.87
CA MET A 99 -6.87 27.35 19.01
C MET A 99 -6.91 26.68 20.38
N SER A 100 -7.11 27.46 21.44
CA SER A 100 -7.14 26.94 22.82
C SER A 100 -8.56 26.64 23.31
N GLY A 101 -9.58 27.04 22.56
CA GLY A 101 -10.98 26.87 22.95
C GLY A 101 -11.41 27.73 24.15
N CYS A 102 -10.58 28.68 24.59
CA CYS A 102 -10.89 29.57 25.71
C CYS A 102 -11.80 30.76 25.34
N TRP A 103 -12.50 30.68 24.21
CA TRP A 103 -13.48 31.68 23.78
C TRP A 103 -14.52 32.07 24.84
N PRO A 104 -15.01 31.19 25.76
CA PRO A 104 -15.98 31.60 26.78
C PRO A 104 -15.42 32.65 27.74
N THR A 105 -14.11 32.63 28.01
CA THR A 105 -13.44 33.58 28.91
C THR A 105 -13.49 35.00 28.35
N TYR A 106 -13.39 35.15 27.03
CA TYR A 106 -13.52 36.46 26.38
C TYR A 106 -14.99 36.84 26.15
N ALA A 107 -15.80 35.88 25.70
CA ALA A 107 -17.19 36.10 25.35
C ALA A 107 -18.04 36.49 26.57
N ARG A 108 -17.95 35.73 27.67
CA ARG A 108 -18.78 35.93 28.86
C ARG A 108 -18.63 37.35 29.41
N ARG A 109 -17.39 37.80 29.56
CA ARG A 109 -17.08 39.12 30.10
C ARG A 109 -17.64 40.25 29.24
N MET A 110 -17.61 40.11 27.91
CA MET A 110 -18.23 41.10 27.01
C MET A 110 -19.76 41.06 27.02
N ILE A 111 -20.36 39.88 27.10
CA ILE A 111 -21.82 39.70 27.08
C ILE A 111 -22.45 40.25 28.36
N GLU A 112 -21.84 39.95 29.52
CA GLU A 112 -22.37 40.30 30.83
C GLU A 112 -22.02 41.75 31.23
N GLU A 113 -20.79 42.20 30.96
CA GLU A 113 -20.30 43.49 31.48
C GLU A 113 -20.32 44.63 30.45
N VAL A 114 -20.45 44.35 29.14
CA VAL A 114 -20.47 45.39 28.09
C VAL A 114 -21.82 45.48 27.38
N SER A 115 -22.26 44.41 26.70
CA SER A 115 -23.57 44.37 26.04
C SER A 115 -23.96 42.94 25.64
N PRO A 116 -25.23 42.53 25.86
CA PRO A 116 -25.71 41.22 25.42
C PRO A 116 -25.61 40.98 23.91
N TRP A 117 -25.58 42.04 23.09
CA TRP A 117 -25.48 41.93 21.62
C TRP A 117 -24.20 41.24 21.15
N TYR A 118 -23.13 41.25 21.95
CA TYR A 118 -21.90 40.52 21.64
C TYR A 118 -22.09 39.00 21.61
N ALA A 119 -23.17 38.48 22.20
CA ALA A 119 -23.50 37.06 22.16
C ALA A 119 -23.73 36.58 20.71
N LEU A 120 -24.37 37.40 19.88
CA LEU A 120 -24.64 37.06 18.48
C LEU A 120 -23.33 36.81 17.70
N PHE A 121 -22.36 37.71 17.85
CA PHE A 121 -21.05 37.57 17.22
C PHE A 121 -20.35 36.28 17.67
N TRP A 122 -20.27 36.04 18.97
CA TRP A 122 -19.56 34.88 19.51
C TRP A 122 -20.21 33.55 19.14
N VAL A 123 -21.54 33.46 19.14
CA VAL A 123 -22.25 32.25 18.70
C VAL A 123 -21.97 31.97 17.23
N VAL A 124 -22.10 32.97 16.35
CA VAL A 124 -21.81 32.82 14.92
C VAL A 124 -20.34 32.44 14.68
N PHE A 125 -19.43 33.11 15.38
CA PHE A 125 -17.99 32.82 15.29
C PHE A 125 -17.66 31.38 15.71
N VAL A 126 -18.21 30.90 16.83
CA VAL A 126 -17.95 29.54 17.32
C VAL A 126 -18.52 28.50 16.36
N VAL A 127 -19.74 28.69 15.84
CA VAL A 127 -20.35 27.74 14.90
C VAL A 127 -19.58 27.69 13.58
N ILE A 128 -19.22 28.84 13.02
CA ILE A 128 -18.53 28.89 11.73
C ILE A 128 -17.06 28.50 11.87
N VAL A 129 -16.30 29.17 12.75
CA VAL A 129 -14.85 29.01 12.81
C VAL A 129 -14.47 27.77 13.61
N VAL A 130 -14.94 27.66 14.86
CA VAL A 130 -14.51 26.60 15.77
C VAL A 130 -15.13 25.25 15.39
N PHE A 131 -16.42 25.23 15.05
CA PHE A 131 -17.09 23.98 14.68
C PHE A 131 -16.91 23.64 13.20
N ALA A 132 -17.27 24.51 12.25
CA ALA A 132 -17.22 24.14 10.84
C ALA A 132 -15.78 24.17 10.27
N VAL A 133 -15.08 25.30 10.34
CA VAL A 133 -13.77 25.46 9.67
C VAL A 133 -12.72 24.52 10.26
N ILE A 134 -12.54 24.47 11.60
CA ILE A 134 -11.54 23.55 12.21
C ILE A 134 -11.82 22.08 11.84
N ARG A 135 -13.09 21.65 11.86
CA ARG A 135 -13.46 20.27 11.53
C ARG A 135 -13.22 19.95 10.06
N VAL A 136 -13.58 20.86 9.16
CA VAL A 136 -13.31 20.71 7.72
C VAL A 136 -11.80 20.65 7.44
N MET A 137 -11.00 21.51 8.07
CA MET A 137 -9.54 21.45 7.93
C MET A 137 -8.97 20.11 8.42
N GLY A 138 -9.44 19.61 9.56
CA GLY A 138 -9.05 18.29 10.07
C GLY A 138 -9.40 17.14 9.12
N ALA A 139 -10.59 17.19 8.52
CA ALA A 139 -11.03 16.22 7.53
C ALA A 139 -10.20 16.30 6.23
N LEU A 140 -9.87 17.50 5.76
CA LEU A 140 -9.00 17.69 4.59
C LEU A 140 -7.60 17.14 4.84
N PHE A 141 -7.04 17.34 6.04
CA PHE A 141 -5.75 16.76 6.41
C PHE A 141 -5.79 15.23 6.40
N LEU A 142 -6.83 14.64 6.98
CA LEU A 142 -7.02 13.19 6.96
C LEU A 142 -7.17 12.67 5.52
N SER A 143 -7.95 13.34 4.69
CA SER A 143 -8.14 12.98 3.28
C SER A 143 -6.83 13.04 2.50
N ALA A 144 -6.02 14.10 2.67
CA ALA A 144 -4.71 14.21 2.05
C ALA A 144 -3.76 13.10 2.51
N THR A 145 -3.76 12.78 3.80
CA THR A 145 -2.94 11.70 4.39
C THR A 145 -3.32 10.34 3.81
N LEU A 146 -4.62 10.04 3.69
CA LEU A 146 -5.13 8.79 3.12
C LEU A 146 -4.79 8.65 1.63
N ARG A 147 -4.87 9.75 0.86
CA ARG A 147 -4.48 9.74 -0.56
C ARG A 147 -3.00 9.46 -0.74
N ALA A 148 -2.15 10.11 0.05
CA ALA A 148 -0.70 9.88 0.01
C ALA A 148 -0.33 8.43 0.40
N ALA A 149 -1.09 7.82 1.33
CA ALA A 149 -0.93 6.40 1.65
C ALA A 149 -1.37 5.47 0.49
N GLY A 150 -2.45 5.82 -0.23
CA GLY A 150 -2.92 5.07 -1.39
C GLY A 150 -1.97 5.15 -2.59
N GLU A 151 -1.37 6.31 -2.83
CA GLU A 151 -0.36 6.49 -3.91
C GLU A 151 0.85 5.57 -3.73
N ASP A 152 1.23 5.27 -2.49
CA ASP A 152 2.31 4.32 -2.20
C ASP A 152 1.93 2.88 -2.58
N GLU A 153 0.66 2.48 -2.40
CA GLU A 153 0.16 1.18 -2.83
C GLU A 153 0.10 1.07 -4.37
N ASP A 154 -0.44 2.09 -5.03
CA ASP A 154 -0.50 2.15 -6.50
C ASP A 154 0.90 2.15 -7.12
N MET A 155 1.83 2.91 -6.54
CA MET A 155 3.24 2.90 -6.93
C MET A 155 3.90 1.53 -6.69
N ALA A 156 3.58 0.86 -5.59
CA ALA A 156 4.08 -0.49 -5.33
C ALA A 156 3.53 -1.50 -6.34
N MET A 157 2.25 -1.40 -6.70
CA MET A 157 1.63 -2.23 -7.74
C MET A 157 2.29 -1.98 -9.11
N MET A 158 2.48 -0.72 -9.50
CA MET A 158 3.12 -0.37 -10.77
C MET A 158 4.57 -0.87 -10.85
N ARG A 159 5.31 -0.84 -9.72
CA ARG A 159 6.66 -1.44 -9.66
C ARG A 159 6.62 -2.94 -9.91
N ARG A 160 5.70 -3.67 -9.28
CA ARG A 160 5.53 -5.12 -9.49
C ARG A 160 5.19 -5.46 -10.95
N LEU A 161 4.34 -4.66 -11.60
CA LEU A 161 4.02 -4.84 -13.02
C LEU A 161 5.24 -4.61 -13.92
N LYS A 162 6.01 -3.54 -13.69
CA LYS A 162 7.24 -3.27 -14.45
C LYS A 162 8.31 -4.35 -14.26
N GLU A 163 8.41 -4.93 -13.06
CA GLU A 163 9.33 -6.04 -12.80
C GLU A 163 8.93 -7.29 -13.60
N LYS A 164 7.64 -7.62 -13.65
CA LYS A 164 7.12 -8.70 -14.50
C LYS A 164 7.37 -8.47 -15.98
N GLU A 165 7.19 -7.23 -16.45
CA GLU A 165 7.42 -6.88 -17.85
C GLU A 165 8.91 -6.99 -18.22
N LYS A 166 9.81 -6.44 -17.38
CA LYS A 166 11.26 -6.62 -17.56
C LYS A 166 11.68 -8.08 -17.56
N TYR A 167 11.06 -8.90 -16.71
CA TYR A 167 11.32 -10.34 -16.68
C TYR A 167 10.90 -11.01 -17.99
N ARG A 168 9.68 -10.72 -18.47
CA ARG A 168 9.19 -11.19 -19.78
C ARG A 168 10.16 -10.79 -20.90
N ASP A 169 10.58 -9.54 -20.96
CA ASP A 169 11.42 -9.05 -22.05
C ASP A 169 12.81 -9.72 -22.06
N ARG A 170 13.39 -9.96 -20.86
CA ARG A 170 14.65 -10.72 -20.73
C ARG A 170 14.48 -12.19 -21.13
N LEU A 171 13.38 -12.81 -20.70
CA LEU A 171 13.11 -14.20 -21.06
C LEU A 171 12.82 -14.34 -22.55
N TYR A 172 12.18 -13.35 -23.17
CA TYR A 172 11.97 -13.30 -24.60
C TYR A 172 13.28 -13.15 -25.37
N ALA A 173 14.20 -12.30 -24.90
CA ALA A 173 15.53 -12.20 -25.50
C ALA A 173 16.30 -13.52 -25.42
N PHE A 174 16.20 -14.23 -24.30
CA PHE A 174 16.76 -15.58 -24.14
C PHE A 174 16.10 -16.58 -25.09
N PHE A 175 14.77 -16.58 -25.20
CA PHE A 175 14.02 -17.46 -26.09
C PHE A 175 14.37 -17.22 -27.57
N ALA A 176 14.44 -15.96 -27.99
CA ALA A 176 14.76 -15.58 -29.37
C ALA A 176 16.21 -15.94 -29.78
N GLU A 177 17.14 -16.01 -28.84
CA GLU A 177 18.51 -16.48 -29.10
C GLU A 177 18.61 -18.02 -29.11
N ALA A 178 17.65 -18.69 -28.47
CA ALA A 178 17.54 -20.14 -28.45
C ALA A 178 16.83 -20.72 -29.69
N ASP A 179 15.81 -20.02 -30.18
CA ASP A 179 14.99 -20.37 -31.34
C ASP A 179 15.75 -20.10 -32.65
N ALA A 180 16.69 -21.00 -32.98
CA ALA A 180 17.54 -20.87 -34.16
C ALA A 180 16.79 -21.06 -35.48
N ASN A 181 15.66 -21.79 -35.46
CA ASN A 181 14.85 -22.09 -36.63
C ASN A 181 13.70 -21.07 -36.83
N ASN A 182 13.45 -20.22 -35.82
CA ASN A 182 12.45 -19.16 -35.76
C ASN A 182 11.01 -19.68 -35.96
N ASP A 183 10.73 -20.89 -35.48
CA ASP A 183 9.42 -21.54 -35.55
C ASP A 183 8.49 -21.16 -34.38
N GLY A 184 8.99 -20.36 -33.44
CA GLY A 184 8.26 -19.91 -32.26
C GLY A 184 8.16 -20.95 -31.15
N LYS A 185 8.95 -22.03 -31.25
CA LYS A 185 9.03 -23.12 -30.28
C LYS A 185 10.49 -23.39 -29.95
N LEU A 186 10.72 -23.85 -28.74
CA LEU A 186 12.03 -24.27 -28.29
C LEU A 186 12.06 -25.79 -28.25
N MET A 187 12.94 -26.40 -29.05
CA MET A 187 13.18 -27.84 -29.02
C MET A 187 14.24 -28.20 -27.99
N LYS A 188 14.24 -29.45 -27.52
CA LYS A 188 15.18 -29.93 -26.50
C LYS A 188 16.62 -29.83 -26.98
N GLU A 189 16.86 -30.14 -28.25
CA GLU A 189 18.17 -30.03 -28.89
C GLU A 189 18.67 -28.58 -28.94
N GLU A 190 17.78 -27.63 -29.24
CA GLU A 190 18.09 -26.19 -29.31
C GLU A 190 18.41 -25.63 -27.93
N LEU A 191 17.62 -25.99 -26.92
CA LEU A 191 17.90 -25.66 -25.52
C LEU A 191 19.27 -26.22 -25.08
N CYS A 192 19.55 -27.50 -25.37
CA CYS A 192 20.84 -28.12 -25.03
C CYS A 192 22.03 -27.50 -25.78
N GLN A 193 21.85 -27.03 -27.02
CA GLN A 193 22.90 -26.33 -27.77
C GLN A 193 23.16 -24.95 -27.19
N MET A 194 22.11 -24.18 -26.89
CA MET A 194 22.25 -22.87 -26.28
C MET A 194 22.89 -22.95 -24.89
N LEU A 195 22.52 -23.93 -24.06
CA LEU A 195 23.10 -24.12 -22.73
C LEU A 195 24.61 -24.44 -22.74
N ARG A 196 25.18 -24.81 -23.90
CA ARG A 196 26.64 -24.95 -24.08
C ARG A 196 27.35 -23.62 -24.30
N ASP A 197 26.63 -22.56 -24.70
CA ASP A 197 27.21 -21.22 -24.80
C ASP A 197 27.33 -20.61 -23.40
N PRO A 198 28.55 -20.19 -22.96
CA PRO A 198 28.73 -19.51 -21.69
C PRO A 198 27.87 -18.24 -21.54
N LYS A 199 27.43 -17.61 -22.64
CA LYS A 199 26.50 -16.47 -22.59
C LYS A 199 25.11 -16.85 -22.07
N ALA A 200 24.63 -18.06 -22.37
CA ALA A 200 23.32 -18.53 -21.93
C ALA A 200 23.27 -18.66 -20.40
N ALA A 201 24.35 -19.14 -19.78
CA ALA A 201 24.46 -19.21 -18.32
C ALA A 201 24.39 -17.83 -17.66
N VAL A 202 25.00 -16.80 -18.27
CA VAL A 202 24.94 -15.41 -17.78
C VAL A 202 23.51 -14.84 -17.90
N CYS A 203 22.82 -15.15 -19.00
CA CYS A 203 21.44 -14.70 -19.23
C CYS A 203 20.45 -15.36 -18.25
N LEU A 204 20.59 -16.67 -18.00
CA LEU A 204 19.81 -17.42 -17.01
C LEU A 204 20.04 -16.92 -15.59
N HIS A 205 21.29 -16.63 -15.22
CA HIS A 205 21.59 -16.02 -13.92
C HIS A 205 20.96 -14.62 -13.78
N ALA A 206 20.86 -13.85 -14.86
CA ALA A 206 20.16 -12.56 -14.87
C ALA A 206 18.62 -12.68 -14.77
N LEU A 207 18.08 -13.88 -15.05
CA LEU A 207 16.69 -14.27 -14.83
C LEU A 207 16.47 -14.92 -13.45
N GLU A 208 17.54 -15.15 -12.68
CA GLU A 208 17.52 -15.90 -11.41
C GLU A 208 17.01 -17.34 -11.61
N LEU A 209 17.46 -17.98 -12.70
CA LEU A 209 17.20 -19.38 -13.01
C LEU A 209 18.52 -20.14 -13.11
N GLU A 210 18.58 -21.33 -12.53
CA GLU A 210 19.71 -22.24 -12.69
C GLU A 210 19.52 -23.15 -13.91
N ILE A 211 20.63 -23.61 -14.50
CA ILE A 211 20.60 -24.43 -15.72
C ILE A 211 19.75 -25.70 -15.51
N PHE A 212 19.89 -26.35 -14.34
CA PHE A 212 19.13 -27.56 -14.05
C PHE A 212 17.62 -27.29 -13.90
N GLU A 213 17.23 -26.11 -13.41
CA GLU A 213 15.83 -25.73 -13.24
C GLU A 213 15.15 -25.53 -14.59
N VAL A 214 15.87 -24.95 -15.55
CA VAL A 214 15.37 -24.74 -16.91
C VAL A 214 15.20 -26.06 -17.63
N VAL A 215 16.15 -26.99 -17.49
CA VAL A 215 16.05 -28.34 -18.07
C VAL A 215 14.87 -29.10 -17.45
N ALA A 216 14.73 -29.07 -16.13
CA ALA A 216 13.62 -29.71 -15.44
C ALA A 216 12.27 -29.07 -15.82
N LEU A 217 12.22 -27.75 -15.94
CA LEU A 217 11.03 -27.02 -16.37
C LEU A 217 10.65 -27.39 -17.81
N PHE A 218 11.63 -27.51 -18.71
CA PHE A 218 11.40 -27.94 -20.08
C PHE A 218 10.79 -29.35 -20.13
N ASP A 219 11.37 -30.29 -19.38
CA ASP A 219 10.88 -31.67 -19.29
C ASP A 219 9.46 -31.76 -18.68
N ILE A 220 9.07 -30.78 -17.85
CA ILE A 220 7.71 -30.68 -17.29
C ILE A 220 6.73 -30.05 -18.28
N LEU A 221 7.18 -29.13 -19.13
CA LEU A 221 6.33 -28.42 -20.10
C LEU A 221 6.13 -29.21 -21.41
N ASP A 222 7.14 -29.99 -21.82
CA ASP A 222 7.02 -30.92 -22.94
C ASP A 222 6.25 -32.17 -22.46
N ASP A 223 4.92 -32.14 -22.61
CA ASP A 223 3.93 -33.17 -22.19
C ASP A 223 4.08 -34.52 -22.96
N GLY A 224 5.31 -34.99 -23.19
CA GLY A 224 5.65 -36.27 -23.79
C GLY A 224 5.47 -36.35 -25.31
N GLY A 225 5.12 -35.23 -25.96
CA GLY A 225 4.86 -35.15 -27.39
C GLY A 225 6.07 -34.82 -28.25
N GLY A 226 7.17 -34.30 -27.67
CA GLY A 226 8.34 -33.86 -28.42
C GLY A 226 8.03 -32.72 -29.40
N ASN A 227 6.97 -31.95 -29.12
CA ASN A 227 6.44 -30.92 -30.01
C ASN A 227 7.06 -29.53 -29.79
N GLY A 228 8.03 -29.43 -28.88
CA GLY A 228 8.69 -28.18 -28.47
C GLY A 228 7.84 -27.36 -27.50
N VAL A 229 8.50 -26.46 -26.75
CA VAL A 229 7.86 -25.58 -25.77
C VAL A 229 7.71 -24.18 -26.35
N THR A 230 6.50 -23.62 -26.36
CA THR A 230 6.26 -22.26 -26.84
C THR A 230 6.75 -21.21 -25.85
N PHE A 231 7.00 -19.98 -26.30
CA PHE A 231 7.38 -18.87 -25.43
C PHE A 231 6.39 -18.64 -24.28
N GLU A 232 5.08 -18.72 -24.55
CA GLU A 232 4.04 -18.54 -23.53
C GLU A 232 4.05 -19.67 -22.48
N GLU A 233 4.32 -20.91 -22.90
CA GLU A 233 4.47 -22.04 -21.98
C GLU A 233 5.72 -21.89 -21.10
N LEU A 234 6.85 -21.51 -21.70
CA LEU A 234 8.09 -21.26 -20.98
C LEU A 234 7.96 -20.09 -20.01
N LEU A 235 7.32 -18.98 -20.42
CA LEU A 235 7.09 -17.80 -19.58
C LEU A 235 6.21 -18.13 -18.38
N ASN A 236 5.08 -18.81 -18.61
CA ASN A 236 4.17 -19.22 -17.52
C ASN A 236 4.81 -20.26 -16.61
N GLY A 237 5.58 -21.19 -17.16
CA GLY A 237 6.36 -22.18 -16.43
C GLY A 237 7.43 -21.54 -15.55
N ALA A 238 8.20 -20.61 -16.09
CA ALA A 238 9.25 -19.89 -15.37
C ALA A 238 8.68 -19.04 -14.22
N PHE A 239 7.52 -18.39 -14.42
CA PHE A 239 6.81 -17.71 -13.34
C PHE A 239 6.32 -18.67 -12.25
N ARG A 240 5.95 -19.91 -12.59
CA ARG A 240 5.51 -20.93 -11.61
C ARG A 240 6.68 -21.48 -10.78
N VAL A 241 7.84 -21.69 -11.40
CA VAL A 241 9.03 -22.21 -10.70
C VAL A 241 9.63 -21.15 -9.77
N LYS A 242 9.67 -19.89 -10.20
CA LYS A 242 10.21 -18.77 -9.41
C LYS A 242 9.27 -18.30 -8.30
N GLY A 243 7.96 -18.50 -8.47
CA GLY A 243 6.95 -18.04 -7.52
C GLY A 243 6.86 -18.92 -6.27
N PRO A 244 6.51 -18.37 -5.10
CA PRO A 244 6.18 -19.21 -3.94
C PRO A 244 4.98 -20.11 -4.30
N ALA A 245 5.07 -21.40 -3.97
CA ALA A 245 3.96 -22.35 -4.15
C ALA A 245 2.71 -21.82 -3.44
N ARG A 246 1.64 -21.55 -4.20
CA ARG A 246 0.40 -21.00 -3.64
C ARG A 246 -0.38 -22.12 -2.97
N ALA A 247 -1.22 -21.76 -2.00
CA ALA A 247 -2.10 -22.72 -1.33
C ALA A 247 -2.96 -23.53 -2.32
N ILE A 248 -3.36 -22.92 -3.44
CA ILE A 248 -4.13 -23.60 -4.49
C ILE A 248 -3.32 -24.67 -5.23
N ASP A 249 -2.03 -24.44 -5.44
CA ASP A 249 -1.14 -25.38 -6.14
C ASP A 249 -0.94 -26.64 -5.27
N ILE A 250 -0.79 -26.46 -3.94
CA ILE A 250 -0.71 -27.57 -2.97
C ILE A 250 -2.05 -28.34 -2.89
N ASN A 251 -3.19 -27.63 -2.84
CA ASN A 251 -4.49 -28.29 -2.81
C ASN A 251 -4.76 -29.08 -4.10
N LEU A 252 -4.35 -28.57 -5.27
CA LEU A 252 -4.44 -29.29 -6.53
C LEU A 252 -3.60 -30.57 -6.50
N LEU A 253 -2.38 -30.49 -5.97
CA LEU A 253 -1.51 -31.65 -5.80
C LEU A 253 -2.12 -32.70 -4.84
N MET A 254 -2.70 -32.27 -3.71
CA MET A 254 -3.40 -33.16 -2.79
C MET A 254 -4.59 -33.85 -3.47
N HIS A 255 -5.36 -33.12 -4.29
CA HIS A 255 -6.48 -33.68 -5.04
C HIS A 255 -6.03 -34.69 -6.10
N GLN A 256 -4.98 -34.38 -6.87
CA GLN A 256 -4.42 -35.30 -7.84
C GLN A 256 -3.84 -36.55 -7.18
N HIS A 257 -3.15 -36.39 -6.05
CA HIS A 257 -2.66 -37.51 -5.24
C HIS A 257 -3.81 -38.42 -4.76
N HIS A 258 -4.94 -37.82 -4.35
CA HIS A 258 -6.13 -38.59 -3.97
C HIS A 258 -6.71 -39.38 -5.15
N LYS A 259 -6.86 -38.76 -6.33
CA LYS A 259 -7.31 -39.45 -7.55
C LYS A 259 -6.38 -40.60 -7.94
N LEU A 260 -5.07 -40.37 -7.88
CA LEU A 260 -4.07 -41.38 -8.22
C LEU A 260 -4.14 -42.57 -7.25
N LYS A 261 -4.37 -42.31 -5.96
CA LYS A 261 -4.61 -43.35 -4.96
C LYS A 261 -5.85 -44.19 -5.27
N VAL A 262 -6.95 -43.56 -5.72
CA VAL A 262 -8.17 -44.27 -6.14
C VAL A 262 -7.89 -45.18 -7.34
N HIS A 263 -7.22 -44.67 -8.39
CA HIS A 263 -6.88 -45.48 -9.56
C HIS A 263 -5.93 -46.64 -9.23
N LEU A 264 -4.99 -46.45 -8.29
CA LEU A 264 -4.14 -47.55 -7.81
C LEU A 264 -4.95 -48.64 -7.12
N TYR A 265 -5.97 -48.31 -6.32
CA TYR A 265 -6.86 -49.31 -5.73
C TYR A 265 -7.70 -50.05 -6.78
N GLU A 266 -8.20 -49.34 -7.78
CA GLU A 266 -8.93 -49.95 -8.90
C GLU A 266 -8.05 -50.92 -9.69
N LEU A 267 -6.80 -50.54 -9.93
CA LEU A 267 -5.82 -51.34 -10.65
C LEU A 267 -5.41 -52.57 -9.83
N GLN A 268 -5.18 -52.41 -8.52
CA GLN A 268 -4.93 -53.52 -7.59
C GLN A 268 -6.09 -54.53 -7.60
N ASN A 269 -7.34 -54.04 -7.45
CA ASN A 269 -8.53 -54.89 -7.49
C ASN A 269 -8.68 -55.63 -8.84
N SER A 270 -8.25 -55.01 -9.94
CA SER A 270 -8.31 -55.62 -11.28
C SER A 270 -7.23 -56.70 -11.44
N VAL A 271 -6.02 -56.47 -10.92
CA VAL A 271 -4.94 -57.45 -10.90
C VAL A 271 -5.28 -58.65 -10.01
N ASP A 272 -5.86 -58.42 -8.83
CA ASP A 272 -6.26 -59.50 -7.92
C ASP A 272 -7.33 -60.41 -8.56
N LYS A 273 -8.28 -59.82 -9.30
CA LYS A 273 -9.28 -60.60 -10.07
C LYS A 273 -8.66 -61.44 -11.19
N LEU A 274 -7.64 -60.94 -11.87
CA LEU A 274 -6.91 -61.68 -12.91
C LEU A 274 -6.02 -62.78 -12.32
N GLY A 275 -5.38 -62.53 -11.18
CA GLY A 275 -4.58 -63.53 -10.45
C GLY A 275 -5.43 -64.70 -9.94
N LEU A 276 -6.67 -64.43 -9.53
CA LEU A 276 -7.64 -65.46 -9.14
C LEU A 276 -8.11 -66.34 -10.32
N GLN A 277 -8.12 -65.80 -11.56
CA GLN A 277 -8.49 -66.57 -12.75
C GLN A 277 -7.36 -67.47 -13.27
N ALA A 278 -6.09 -67.12 -13.01
CA ALA A 278 -4.92 -67.89 -13.46
C ALA A 278 -4.60 -69.13 -12.59
N HIS A 279 -5.26 -69.30 -11.43
CA HIS A 279 -5.05 -70.42 -10.49
C HIS A 279 -6.20 -71.44 -10.44
N ALA A 280 -7.15 -71.39 -11.39
CA ALA A 280 -8.17 -72.43 -11.51
C ALA A 280 -7.53 -73.73 -12.07
N PRO A 281 -7.55 -74.87 -11.34
CA PRO A 281 -6.93 -76.10 -11.81
C PRO A 281 -7.72 -76.66 -13.01
N ALA A 282 -7.00 -76.99 -14.09
CA ALA A 282 -7.55 -77.73 -15.22
C ALA A 282 -8.12 -79.05 -14.72
N THR A 283 -9.44 -79.19 -14.80
CA THR A 283 -10.17 -80.37 -14.35
C THR A 283 -9.89 -81.51 -15.34
N GLU A 284 -9.09 -82.49 -14.92
CA GLU A 284 -8.89 -83.74 -15.66
C GLU A 284 -10.23 -84.51 -15.80
N ALA A 285 -10.48 -85.03 -17.00
CA ALA A 285 -11.65 -85.81 -17.36
C ALA A 285 -11.64 -87.21 -16.70
N PRO A 286 -12.80 -87.79 -16.32
CA PRO A 286 -12.84 -89.09 -15.67
C PRO A 286 -12.74 -90.24 -16.69
N ALA A 287 -11.82 -91.17 -16.42
CA ALA A 287 -11.69 -92.44 -17.12
C ALA A 287 -12.86 -93.39 -16.77
N THR A 288 -13.54 -93.89 -17.80
CA THR A 288 -14.55 -94.96 -17.74
C THR A 288 -13.92 -96.31 -18.04
N GLU A 289 -13.93 -97.24 -17.08
CA GLU A 289 -13.88 -98.72 -17.21
C GLU A 289 -13.91 -99.29 -15.78
N ALA A 290 -14.56 -100.39 -15.38
CA ALA A 290 -15.55 -101.33 -15.88
C ALA A 290 -15.99 -102.17 -14.65
N ALA A 291 -17.11 -102.90 -14.75
CA ALA A 291 -17.34 -104.28 -14.23
C ALA A 291 -18.69 -104.53 -13.52
N SER A 292 -19.54 -105.29 -14.22
CA SER A 292 -20.31 -106.48 -13.79
C SER A 292 -20.76 -106.64 -12.33
N ALA A 293 -22.08 -106.70 -12.14
CA ALA A 293 -22.85 -107.92 -11.74
C ALA A 293 -24.35 -107.61 -11.78
#